data_AF-N0ACQ8-F1
#
_entry.id   AF-N0ACQ8-F1
#
_cell.length_a   1.000
_cell.length_b   1.000
_cell.length_c   1.000
_cell.angle_alpha   90.00
_cell.angle_beta   90.00
_cell.angle_gamma   90.00
#
_symmetry.space_group_name_H-M   'P 1'
#
loop_
_entity.id
_entity.type
_entity.pdbx_description
1 polymer ?
#
loop_
_entity_poly.entity_id
_entity_poly.type
_entity_poly.pdbx_seq_one_letter_code
_entity_poly.pdbx_strand_id
1 'polypeptide(L)'
;MSQAQLGTKNSMFGKFHTEQSKSLMNLVKKGKVHDNKTKEAISVANGTAVYLYAACLGNSTDSFCLIQKFSSIREAGKYSYFLITKNLFFGRAIFYCLCSDF
;
A
#
# COMPACT_ATOMS: atom_id res chain seq x y z
N MET A 1 -18.32 17.74 -7.53
CA MET A 1 -18.74 17.96 -8.94
C MET A 1 -19.55 19.24 -8.98
N SER A 2 -19.22 20.20 -9.85
CA SER A 2 -20.02 21.43 -9.98
C SER A 2 -21.27 21.16 -10.83
N GLN A 3 -22.39 21.80 -10.49
CA GLN A 3 -23.66 21.63 -11.21
C GLN A 3 -23.56 22.06 -12.69
N ALA A 4 -22.62 22.94 -13.02
CA ALA A 4 -22.39 23.46 -14.37
C ALA A 4 -21.91 22.42 -15.40
N GLN A 5 -21.47 21.23 -14.96
CA GLN A 5 -20.98 20.16 -15.83
C GLN A 5 -22.02 19.05 -16.08
N LEU A 6 -23.22 19.16 -15.50
CA LEU A 6 -24.31 18.22 -15.70
C LEU A 6 -25.14 18.66 -16.90
N GLY A 7 -24.98 18.00 -18.05
CA GLY A 7 -25.86 18.16 -19.22
C GLY A 7 -25.20 18.67 -20.50
N THR A 8 -24.03 19.32 -20.42
CA THR A 8 -23.22 19.64 -21.60
C THR A 8 -22.41 18.41 -22.03
N LYS A 9 -22.44 18.05 -23.32
CA LYS A 9 -21.62 16.98 -23.91
C LYS A 9 -20.15 17.38 -23.89
N ASN A 10 -19.56 17.29 -22.71
CA ASN A 10 -18.15 17.46 -22.45
C ASN A 10 -17.44 16.13 -22.82
N SER A 11 -16.29 16.21 -23.51
CA SER A 11 -15.56 15.01 -23.97
C SER A 11 -15.00 14.17 -22.83
N MET A 12 -14.69 14.81 -21.70
CA MET A 12 -14.07 14.27 -20.50
C MET A 12 -15.08 13.86 -19.41
N PHE A 13 -16.24 14.50 -19.32
CA PHE A 13 -17.29 14.26 -18.31
C PHE A 13 -18.70 14.38 -18.92
N GLY A 14 -19.66 13.61 -18.42
CA GLY A 14 -21.08 13.70 -18.83
C GLY A 14 -21.57 12.60 -19.77
N LYS A 15 -20.74 11.62 -20.14
CA LYS A 15 -21.21 10.39 -20.78
C LYS A 15 -21.75 9.43 -19.72
N PHE A 16 -23.06 9.24 -19.69
CA PHE A 16 -23.68 8.23 -18.84
C PHE A 16 -23.56 6.86 -19.50
N HIS A 17 -22.85 5.94 -18.84
CA HIS A 17 -22.84 4.55 -19.26
C HIS A 17 -24.19 3.89 -18.94
N THR A 18 -24.78 3.24 -19.93
CA THR A 18 -25.92 2.34 -19.72
C THR A 18 -25.50 1.16 -18.83
N GLU A 19 -26.44 0.55 -18.13
CA GLU A 19 -26.16 -0.59 -17.24
C GLU A 19 -25.53 -1.78 -18.01
N GLN A 20 -25.98 -2.01 -19.23
CA GLN A 20 -25.39 -3.00 -20.14
C GLN A 20 -23.92 -2.69 -20.48
N SER A 21 -23.58 -1.41 -20.69
CA SER A 21 -22.18 -1.02 -20.93
C SER A 21 -21.32 -1.20 -19.68
N LYS A 22 -21.86 -0.88 -18.49
CA LYS A 22 -21.17 -1.09 -17.21
C LYS A 22 -20.88 -2.57 -16.96
N SER A 23 -21.84 -3.45 -17.24
CA SER A 23 -21.65 -4.89 -17.07
C SER A 23 -20.57 -5.44 -18.00
N LEU A 24 -20.56 -5.04 -19.28
CA LEU A 24 -19.50 -5.43 -20.23
C LEU A 24 -18.11 -4.94 -19.79
N MET A 25 -18.00 -3.69 -19.32
CA MET A 25 -16.72 -3.17 -18.80
C MET A 25 -16.23 -3.96 -17.59
N ASN A 26 -17.14 -4.34 -16.67
CA ASN A 26 -16.80 -5.16 -15.52
C ASN A 26 -16.34 -6.56 -15.93
N LEU A 27 -17.01 -7.18 -16.91
CA LEU A 27 -16.61 -8.48 -17.46
C LEU A 27 -15.20 -8.43 -18.06
N VAL A 28 -14.87 -7.40 -18.83
CA VAL A 28 -13.54 -7.22 -19.45
C VAL A 28 -12.44 -7.02 -18.40
N LYS A 29 -12.77 -6.39 -17.27
CA LYS A 29 -11.81 -6.16 -16.17
C LYS A 29 -11.66 -7.38 -15.25
N LYS A 30 -12.67 -8.24 -15.18
CA LYS A 30 -12.67 -9.40 -14.29
C LYS A 30 -11.51 -10.33 -14.63
N GLY A 31 -10.72 -10.69 -13.62
CA GLY A 31 -9.57 -11.59 -13.76
C GLY A 31 -8.28 -10.94 -14.28
N LYS A 32 -8.30 -9.66 -14.69
CA LYS A 32 -7.06 -8.96 -15.05
C LYS A 32 -6.29 -8.60 -13.77
N VAL A 33 -5.04 -9.04 -13.71
CA VAL A 33 -4.12 -8.76 -12.61
C VAL A 33 -3.02 -7.87 -13.12
N HIS A 34 -2.70 -6.79 -12.40
CA HIS A 34 -1.57 -5.92 -12.74
C HIS A 34 -0.24 -6.65 -12.57
N ASP A 35 0.70 -6.30 -13.44
CA ASP A 35 2.09 -6.73 -13.33
C ASP A 35 2.71 -6.24 -12.03
N ASN A 36 3.72 -6.98 -11.53
CA ASN A 36 4.37 -6.65 -10.27
C ASN A 36 5.03 -5.26 -10.30
N LYS A 37 5.67 -4.90 -11.42
CA LYS A 37 6.25 -3.56 -11.63
C LYS A 37 5.22 -2.45 -11.48
N THR A 38 4.03 -2.64 -12.05
CA THR A 38 2.93 -1.67 -11.97
C THR A 38 2.39 -1.57 -10.55
N LYS A 39 2.26 -2.70 -9.84
CA LYS A 39 1.84 -2.71 -8.43
C LYS A 39 2.82 -1.95 -7.55
N GLU A 40 4.12 -2.12 -7.76
CA GLU A 40 5.17 -1.39 -7.04
C GLU A 40 5.07 0.12 -7.30
N ALA A 41 4.93 0.54 -8.56
CA ALA A 41 4.75 1.96 -8.89
C ALA A 41 3.50 2.57 -8.22
N ILE A 42 2.38 1.82 -8.19
CA ILE A 42 1.15 2.25 -7.49
C ILE A 42 1.39 2.36 -5.98
N SER A 43 2.13 1.40 -5.39
CA SER A 43 2.49 1.44 -3.98
C SER A 43 3.40 2.61 -3.64
N VAL A 44 4.33 2.99 -4.52
CA VAL A 44 5.19 4.16 -4.29
C VAL A 44 4.39 5.47 -4.42
N ALA A 45 3.48 5.56 -5.38
CA ALA A 45 2.71 6.78 -5.62
C ALA A 45 1.63 7.04 -4.56
N ASN A 46 0.96 5.98 -4.09
CA ASN A 46 -0.21 6.08 -3.21
C ASN A 46 0.02 5.47 -1.81
N GLY A 47 1.16 4.83 -1.56
CA GLY A 47 1.44 4.15 -0.31
C GLY A 47 1.90 5.08 0.79
N THR A 48 1.61 4.70 2.03
CA THR A 48 2.11 5.36 3.23
C THR A 48 3.46 4.77 3.60
N ALA A 49 4.43 5.63 3.89
CA ALA A 49 5.73 5.20 4.37
C ALA A 49 5.62 4.51 5.73
N VAL A 50 6.22 3.33 5.85
CA VAL A 50 6.24 2.55 7.10
C VAL A 50 7.67 2.40 7.57
N TYR A 51 7.89 2.64 8.86
CA TYR A 51 9.20 2.55 9.48
C TYR A 51 9.23 1.39 10.47
N LEU A 52 10.20 0.50 10.33
CA LEU A 52 10.45 -0.56 11.30
C LEU A 52 11.55 -0.14 12.26
N TYR A 53 11.23 -0.20 13.54
CA TYR A 53 12.17 0.02 14.63
C TYR A 53 12.35 -1.27 15.42
N ALA A 54 13.55 -1.47 15.95
CA ALA A 54 13.83 -2.51 16.94
C ALA A 54 14.60 -1.94 18.12
N ALA A 55 14.50 -2.61 19.26
CA ALA A 55 15.28 -2.27 20.43
C ALA A 55 16.78 -2.43 20.12
N CYS A 56 17.57 -1.39 20.39
CA CYS A 56 19.02 -1.46 20.27
C CYS A 56 19.58 -2.32 21.41
N LEU A 57 20.45 -3.29 21.10
CA LEU A 57 21.06 -4.23 22.06
C LEU A 57 22.39 -3.72 22.68
N GLY A 58 22.77 -2.47 22.44
CA GLY A 58 23.97 -1.84 23.00
C GLY A 58 23.63 -0.55 23.74
N ASN A 59 24.48 -0.15 24.69
CA ASN A 59 24.38 1.02 25.60
C ASN A 59 24.30 2.39 24.89
N SER A 60 23.36 2.56 23.97
CA SER A 60 22.92 3.85 23.46
C SER A 60 21.70 4.29 24.27
N THR A 61 21.61 5.58 24.56
CA THR A 61 20.51 6.21 25.31
C THR A 61 19.16 6.11 24.59
N ASP A 62 19.18 5.72 23.32
CA ASP A 62 18.01 5.63 22.46
C ASP A 62 17.46 4.20 22.49
N SER A 63 16.22 4.04 22.95
CA SER A 63 15.57 2.75 23.15
C SER A 63 15.22 2.01 21.84
N PHE A 64 15.28 2.69 20.70
CA PHE A 64 14.86 2.14 19.40
C PHE A 64 15.75 2.59 18.24
N CYS A 65 16.21 1.62 17.45
CA CYS A 65 17.02 1.80 16.23
C CYS A 65 16.13 1.59 15.00
N LEU A 66 16.20 2.49 14.02
CA LEU A 66 15.53 2.32 12.74
C LEU A 66 16.23 1.22 11.92
N ILE A 67 15.51 0.16 11.58
CA ILE A 67 16.04 -0.96 10.82
C ILE A 67 15.87 -0.69 9.33
N GLN A 68 14.63 -0.45 8.90
CA GLN A 68 14.27 -0.28 7.49
C GLN A 68 13.05 0.61 7.32
N LYS A 69 13.00 1.23 6.14
CA LYS A 69 11.87 2.02 5.64
C LYS A 69 11.22 1.28 4.47
N PHE A 70 9.89 1.22 4.46
CA PHE A 70 9.09 0.62 3.39
C PHE A 70 8.17 1.66 2.76
N SER A 71 7.85 1.45 1.49
CA SER A 71 6.88 2.28 0.75
C SER A 71 5.43 1.91 1.10
N SER A 72 5.21 0.70 1.61
CA SER A 72 3.89 0.20 1.93
C SER A 72 3.91 -0.82 3.07
N ILE A 73 2.78 -0.91 3.77
CA ILE A 73 2.56 -1.93 4.83
C ILE A 73 2.68 -3.35 4.26
N ARG A 74 2.30 -3.56 3.00
CA ARG A 74 2.34 -4.89 2.36
C ARG A 74 3.77 -5.40 2.19
N GLU A 75 4.70 -4.53 1.85
CA GLU A 75 6.13 -4.87 1.76
C GLU A 75 6.71 -5.14 3.15
N ALA A 76 6.40 -4.28 4.13
CA ALA A 76 6.81 -4.48 5.51
C ALA A 76 6.30 -5.83 6.07
N GLY A 77 5.07 -6.21 5.74
CA GLY A 77 4.47 -7.49 6.15
C GLY A 77 5.14 -8.72 5.53
N LYS A 78 5.59 -8.63 4.26
CA LYS A 78 6.39 -9.71 3.66
C LYS A 78 7.75 -9.83 4.34
N TYR A 79 8.38 -8.70 4.64
CA TYR A 79 9.67 -8.65 5.32
C TYR A 79 9.57 -9.24 6.74
N SER A 80 8.53 -8.88 7.50
CA SER A 80 8.29 -9.45 8.82
C SER A 80 8.01 -10.96 8.76
N TYR A 81 7.19 -11.42 7.82
CA TYR A 81 6.95 -12.85 7.62
C TYR A 81 8.23 -13.62 7.23
N PHE A 82 9.06 -13.04 6.38
CA PHE A 82 10.36 -13.60 6.02
C PHE A 82 11.30 -13.72 7.23
N LEU A 83 11.35 -12.71 8.10
CA LEU A 83 12.13 -12.75 9.34
C LEU A 83 11.62 -13.85 10.29
N ILE A 84 10.31 -14.02 10.41
CA ILE A 84 9.69 -15.07 11.23
C ILE A 84 10.00 -16.47 10.68
N THR A 85 9.96 -16.64 9.36
CA THR A 85 10.17 -17.96 8.73
C THR A 85 11.64 -18.38 8.66
N LYS A 86 12.58 -17.43 8.68
CA LYS A 86 14.02 -17.72 8.66
C LYS A 86 14.69 -17.76 10.03
N ASN A 87 14.05 -17.26 11.09
CA ASN A 87 14.56 -17.35 12.45
C ASN A 87 13.66 -18.20 13.35
N LEU A 88 14.17 -19.38 13.71
CA LEU A 88 13.76 -20.13 14.89
C LEU A 88 13.72 -19.18 16.09
N PHE A 89 12.58 -19.17 16.81
CA PHE A 89 12.43 -18.84 18.22
C PHE A 89 13.71 -18.37 18.94
N PHE A 90 14.03 -17.09 18.91
CA PHE A 90 14.90 -16.48 19.93
C PHE A 90 14.41 -15.07 20.26
N GLY A 91 13.71 -14.99 21.40
CA GLY A 91 13.64 -13.80 22.25
C GLY A 91 12.87 -12.58 21.72
N ARG A 92 11.60 -12.47 22.12
CA ARG A 92 10.89 -11.19 22.39
C ARG A 92 11.35 -9.95 21.58
N ALA A 93 11.12 -9.94 20.27
CA ALA A 93 11.15 -8.71 19.49
C ALA A 93 9.71 -8.22 19.30
N ILE A 94 9.26 -7.28 20.13
CA ILE A 94 8.00 -6.57 19.93
C ILE A 94 8.26 -5.55 18.81
N PHE A 95 7.87 -5.87 17.58
CA PHE A 95 7.96 -4.95 16.45
C PHE A 95 6.79 -3.98 16.50
N TYR A 96 7.08 -2.70 16.73
CA TYR A 96 6.10 -1.64 16.65
C TYR A 96 6.08 -1.06 15.24
N CYS A 97 4.98 -1.26 14.50
CA CYS A 97 4.70 -0.54 13.26
C CYS A 97 4.02 0.79 13.61
N LEU A 98 4.74 1.90 13.47
CA LEU A 98 4.14 3.23 13.51
C LEU A 98 3.78 3.63 12.07
N CYS A 99 2.49 3.64 11.76
CA CYS A 99 1.99 4.34 10.58
C CYS A 99 1.99 5.83 10.92
N SER A 100 2.85 6.60 10.24
CA SER A 100 2.81 8.04 10.34
C SER A 100 1.67 8.56 9.47
N ASP A 101 0.55 8.92 10.08
CA ASP A 101 -0.52 9.67 9.44
C ASP A 101 -0.02 11.11 9.22
N PHE A 102 0.30 11.45 7.98
CA PHE A 102 0.56 12.83 7.54
C PHE A 102 0.03 13.03 6.12
#